data_AF-A0A2E7JUL8-F1
#
_entry.id   AF-A0A2E7JUL8-F1
#
_cell.length_a   1.000
_cell.length_b   1.000
_cell.length_c   1.000
_cell.angle_alpha   90.00
_cell.angle_beta   90.00
_cell.angle_gamma   90.00
#
_symmetry.space_group_name_H-M   'P 1'
#
loop_
_entity.id
_entity.type
_entity.pdbx_description
1 polymer ?
#
loop_
_entity_poly.entity_id
_entity_poly.type
_entity_poly.pdbx_seq_one_letter_code
_entity_poly.pdbx_strand_id
1 'polypeptide(L)'
;MLLRCFAVVLLAALTVAAPARAELSWGDLNTTRTVTEADWLKLQLAVLGLKLSYPAYRIDLALTEEAAIEFTFVASSGMAKHLTEEVGKAEAEEVISYHARGIGDQLEELIRDDFPVLWSGFDARTDIRGRFIGPGESWDDPPREIGTWLEAKFSWENAR
;
A
#
# COMPACT_ATOMS: atom_id res chain seq x y z
N MET A 1 2.17 -3.65 68.24
CA MET A 1 1.15 -2.69 67.75
C MET A 1 1.63 -1.95 66.49
N LEU A 2 2.20 -2.66 65.49
CA LEU A 2 2.71 -2.05 64.25
C LEU A 2 2.54 -2.96 63.00
N LEU A 3 1.98 -4.16 63.16
CA LEU A 3 1.87 -5.15 62.08
C LEU A 3 0.46 -5.25 61.44
N ARG A 4 -0.48 -4.38 61.85
CA ARG A 4 -1.86 -4.39 61.33
C ARG A 4 -2.18 -3.23 60.38
N CYS A 5 -1.31 -2.22 60.27
CA CYS A 5 -1.55 -1.07 59.38
C CYS A 5 -0.98 -1.25 57.97
N PHE A 6 0.03 -2.11 57.78
CA PHE A 6 0.67 -2.29 56.46
C PHE A 6 -0.14 -3.17 55.50
N ALA A 7 -0.92 -4.12 56.01
CA ALA A 7 -1.73 -5.01 55.18
C ALA A 7 -2.94 -4.30 54.53
N VAL A 8 -3.40 -3.17 55.12
CA VAL A 8 -4.56 -2.43 54.61
C VAL A 8 -4.17 -1.51 53.45
N VAL A 9 -2.94 -0.97 53.44
CA VAL A 9 -2.47 -0.07 52.37
C VAL A 9 -2.15 -0.83 51.09
N LEU A 10 -1.64 -2.08 51.18
CA LEU A 10 -1.31 -2.88 50.00
C LEU A 10 -2.56 -3.43 49.29
N LEU A 11 -3.66 -3.66 50.02
CA LEU A 11 -4.91 -4.16 49.45
C LEU A 11 -5.71 -3.05 48.72
N ALA A 12 -5.54 -1.79 49.12
CA ALA A 12 -6.20 -0.64 48.49
C ALA A 12 -5.55 -0.21 47.16
N ALA A 13 -4.29 -0.59 46.92
CA ALA A 13 -3.59 -0.29 45.67
C ALA A 13 -3.97 -1.23 44.51
N LEU A 14 -4.67 -2.34 44.79
CA LEU A 14 -5.03 -3.36 43.80
C LEU A 14 -6.46 -3.23 43.24
N THR A 15 -7.25 -2.26 43.69
CA THR A 15 -8.70 -2.21 43.38
C THR A 15 -9.15 -1.10 42.42
N VAL A 16 -8.26 -0.40 41.74
CA VAL A 16 -8.67 0.59 40.72
C VAL A 16 -7.81 0.52 39.45
N ALA A 17 -7.52 -0.70 38.97
CA ALA A 17 -7.36 -0.86 37.54
C ALA A 17 -8.77 -1.02 36.96
N ALA A 18 -9.48 0.10 36.77
CA ALA A 18 -10.67 0.09 35.95
C ALA A 18 -10.27 -0.52 34.59
N PRO A 19 -11.04 -1.46 34.02
CA PRO A 19 -10.74 -1.97 32.70
C PRO A 19 -10.62 -0.76 31.78
N ALA A 20 -9.46 -0.57 31.15
CA ALA A 20 -9.31 0.45 30.14
C ALA A 20 -10.40 0.16 29.11
N ARG A 21 -11.43 1.00 29.10
CA ARG A 21 -12.57 0.87 28.20
C ARG A 21 -12.02 1.18 26.81
N ALA A 22 -11.58 0.15 26.11
CA ALA A 22 -10.97 0.23 24.79
C ALA A 22 -12.03 0.42 23.70
N GLU A 23 -12.98 1.33 23.95
CA GLU A 23 -14.04 1.69 23.03
C GLU A 23 -13.76 3.09 22.49
N LEU A 24 -13.94 3.27 21.18
CA LEU A 24 -13.91 4.59 20.57
C LEU A 24 -15.08 5.42 21.09
N SER A 25 -14.83 6.69 21.42
CA SER A 25 -15.87 7.63 21.86
C SER A 25 -16.81 7.95 20.70
N TRP A 26 -18.10 7.69 20.88
CA TRP A 26 -19.12 8.09 19.90
C TRP A 26 -19.16 9.61 19.66
N GLY A 27 -18.79 10.42 20.65
CA GLY A 27 -18.70 11.88 20.46
C GLY A 27 -17.60 12.23 19.46
N ASP A 28 -16.44 11.58 19.60
CA ASP A 28 -15.27 11.82 18.76
C ASP A 28 -15.55 11.35 17.32
N LEU A 29 -16.22 10.20 17.15
CA LEU A 29 -16.61 9.66 15.85
C LEU A 29 -17.65 10.50 15.11
N ASN A 30 -18.48 11.27 15.84
CA ASN A 30 -19.49 12.15 15.27
C ASN A 30 -19.00 13.59 15.05
N THR A 31 -17.70 13.84 15.22
CA THR A 31 -17.13 15.17 14.94
C THR A 31 -16.91 15.34 13.44
N THR A 32 -17.37 16.46 12.88
CA THR A 32 -17.15 16.79 11.46
C THR A 32 -15.68 17.00 11.17
N ARG A 33 -15.18 16.39 10.09
CA ARG A 33 -13.85 16.62 9.53
C ARG A 33 -13.97 17.13 8.10
N THR A 34 -13.03 17.96 7.67
CA THR A 34 -12.88 18.35 6.26
C THR A 34 -11.89 17.40 5.61
N VAL A 35 -12.26 16.82 4.47
CA VAL A 35 -11.42 15.92 3.66
C VAL A 35 -11.38 16.51 2.26
N THR A 36 -10.20 16.71 1.69
CA THR A 36 -10.07 17.15 0.30
C THR A 36 -10.24 15.98 -0.66
N GLU A 37 -10.54 16.24 -1.94
CA GLU A 37 -10.56 15.20 -2.99
C GLU A 37 -9.24 14.42 -3.04
N ALA A 38 -8.10 15.10 -2.88
CA ALA A 38 -6.80 14.46 -2.86
C ALA A 38 -6.60 13.55 -1.63
N ASP A 39 -7.07 13.96 -0.46
CA ASP A 39 -7.01 13.12 0.76
C ASP A 39 -7.90 11.89 0.61
N TRP A 40 -9.09 12.07 0.02
CA TRP A 40 -10.00 10.97 -0.27
C TRP A 40 -9.42 10.00 -1.28
N LEU A 41 -8.83 10.51 -2.38
CA LEU A 41 -8.13 9.70 -3.37
C LEU A 41 -6.98 8.90 -2.74
N LYS A 42 -6.13 9.53 -1.93
CA LYS A 42 -5.03 8.84 -1.23
C LYS A 42 -5.54 7.67 -0.38
N LEU A 43 -6.65 7.86 0.33
CA LEU A 43 -7.26 6.79 1.12
C LEU A 43 -7.79 5.66 0.22
N GLN A 44 -8.49 5.98 -0.87
CA GLN A 44 -9.02 4.99 -1.80
C GLN A 44 -7.90 4.21 -2.50
N LEU A 45 -6.82 4.88 -2.89
CA LEU A 45 -5.62 4.24 -3.45
C LEU A 45 -5.00 3.27 -2.45
N ALA A 46 -4.82 3.67 -1.19
CA ALA A 46 -4.29 2.77 -0.16
C ALA A 46 -5.18 1.53 0.06
N VAL A 47 -6.51 1.72 0.09
CA VAL A 47 -7.47 0.61 0.19
C VAL A 47 -7.41 -0.31 -1.04
N LEU A 48 -7.30 0.27 -2.24
CA LEU A 48 -7.18 -0.49 -3.48
C LEU A 48 -5.86 -1.29 -3.53
N GLY A 49 -4.73 -0.71 -3.15
CA GLY A 49 -3.44 -1.40 -3.08
C GLY A 49 -3.49 -2.64 -2.16
N LEU A 50 -4.17 -2.52 -1.02
CA LEU A 50 -4.42 -3.66 -0.13
C LEU A 50 -5.28 -4.75 -0.79
N LYS A 51 -6.33 -4.38 -1.53
CA LYS A 51 -7.20 -5.34 -2.25
C LYS A 51 -6.46 -6.05 -3.39
N LEU A 52 -5.54 -5.35 -4.06
CA LEU A 52 -4.76 -5.88 -5.18
C LEU A 52 -3.53 -6.68 -4.74
N SER A 53 -3.22 -6.70 -3.44
CA SER A 53 -2.07 -7.41 -2.88
C SER A 53 -2.35 -8.90 -2.66
N TYR A 54 -1.38 -9.74 -3.00
CA TYR A 54 -1.44 -11.21 -2.85
C TYR A 54 -0.21 -11.75 -2.09
N PRO A 55 -0.19 -13.04 -1.70
CA PRO A 55 1.01 -13.61 -1.05
C PRO A 55 2.27 -13.51 -1.91
N ALA A 56 2.13 -13.60 -3.23
CA ALA A 56 3.27 -13.55 -4.16
C ALA A 56 3.80 -12.13 -4.42
N TYR A 57 3.01 -11.09 -4.11
CA TYR A 57 3.40 -9.70 -4.31
C TYR A 57 2.50 -8.72 -3.53
N ARG A 58 3.04 -7.57 -3.11
CA ARG A 58 2.28 -6.47 -2.53
C ARG A 58 2.17 -5.32 -3.51
N ILE A 59 1.05 -4.62 -3.50
CA ILE A 59 0.81 -3.41 -4.28
C ILE A 59 0.66 -2.25 -3.32
N ASP A 60 1.50 -1.24 -3.49
CA ASP A 60 1.29 0.09 -2.92
C ASP A 60 0.82 1.03 -4.03
N LEU A 61 -0.12 1.91 -3.72
CA LEU A 61 -0.65 2.92 -4.65
C LEU A 61 -0.58 4.27 -3.96
N ALA A 62 0.12 5.22 -4.57
CA ALA A 62 0.34 6.53 -3.99
C ALA A 62 0.13 7.64 -5.02
N LEU A 63 -0.35 8.79 -4.53
CA LEU A 63 -0.35 10.03 -5.31
C LEU A 63 1.01 10.73 -5.12
N THR A 64 1.72 11.01 -6.22
CA THR A 64 3.03 11.67 -6.21
C THR A 64 2.90 13.18 -6.03
N GLU A 65 4.03 13.87 -5.83
CA GLU A 65 4.07 15.34 -5.73
C GLU A 65 3.65 16.02 -7.05
N GLU A 66 3.86 15.36 -8.19
CA GLU A 66 3.43 15.81 -9.52
C GLU A 66 1.98 15.45 -9.86
N ALA A 67 1.21 14.98 -8.87
CA ALA A 67 -0.17 14.54 -9.03
C ALA A 67 -0.37 13.37 -10.03
N ALA A 68 0.66 12.53 -10.21
CA ALA A 68 0.52 11.23 -10.87
C ALA A 68 0.19 10.14 -9.83
N ILE A 69 -0.41 9.06 -10.28
CA ILE A 69 -0.60 7.85 -9.47
C ILE A 69 0.56 6.91 -9.77
N GLU A 70 1.35 6.56 -8.75
CA GLU A 70 2.40 5.55 -8.84
C GLU A 70 1.95 4.26 -8.15
N PHE A 71 2.05 3.14 -8.86
CA PHE A 71 1.97 1.83 -8.25
C PHE A 71 3.37 1.26 -7.97
N THR A 72 3.57 0.70 -6.78
CA THR A 72 4.75 -0.10 -6.47
C THR A 72 4.35 -1.56 -6.33
N PHE A 73 4.79 -2.38 -7.30
CA PHE A 73 4.64 -3.82 -7.28
C PHE A 73 5.86 -4.44 -6.57
N VAL A 74 5.67 -4.91 -5.33
CA VAL A 74 6.71 -5.54 -4.53
C VAL A 74 6.59 -7.06 -4.65
N ALA A 75 7.41 -7.65 -5.50
CA ALA A 75 7.48 -9.09 -5.71
C ALA A 75 8.08 -9.81 -4.49
N SER A 76 7.46 -10.91 -4.06
CA SER A 76 8.07 -11.87 -3.13
C SER A 76 9.32 -12.50 -3.75
N SER A 77 10.16 -13.17 -2.94
CA SER A 77 11.34 -13.87 -3.46
C SER A 77 11.02 -14.90 -4.54
N GLY A 78 9.92 -15.65 -4.39
CA GLY A 78 9.49 -16.60 -5.40
C GLY A 78 9.05 -15.92 -6.71
N MET A 79 8.27 -14.85 -6.61
CA MET A 79 7.82 -14.09 -7.79
C MET A 79 8.99 -13.38 -8.47
N ALA A 80 9.88 -12.74 -7.71
CA ALA A 80 11.04 -12.06 -8.27
C ALA A 80 11.94 -13.05 -9.01
N LYS A 81 12.25 -14.19 -8.39
CA LYS A 81 13.03 -15.25 -9.02
C LYS A 81 12.35 -15.78 -10.30
N HIS A 82 11.03 -16.01 -10.24
CA HIS A 82 10.27 -16.42 -11.42
C HIS A 82 10.47 -15.43 -12.58
N LEU A 83 10.28 -14.14 -12.31
CA LEU A 83 10.37 -13.06 -13.30
C LEU A 83 11.79 -12.78 -13.81
N THR A 84 12.84 -13.00 -13.00
CA THR A 84 14.20 -12.58 -13.35
C THR A 84 15.15 -13.71 -13.71
N GLU A 85 14.86 -14.94 -13.29
CA GLU A 85 15.80 -16.07 -13.39
C GLU A 85 15.19 -17.33 -14.03
N GLU A 86 13.91 -17.61 -13.81
CA GLU A 86 13.31 -18.90 -14.21
C GLU A 86 12.64 -18.88 -15.58
N VAL A 87 12.03 -17.75 -15.97
CA VAL A 87 11.40 -17.59 -17.29
C VAL A 87 12.25 -16.76 -18.25
N GLY A 88 11.97 -16.91 -19.55
CA GLY A 88 12.61 -16.07 -20.56
C GLY A 88 12.17 -14.61 -20.45
N LYS A 89 13.04 -13.68 -20.87
CA LYS A 89 12.77 -12.23 -20.76
C LYS A 89 11.42 -11.81 -21.35
N ALA A 90 11.04 -12.33 -22.52
CA ALA A 90 9.78 -12.01 -23.16
C ALA A 90 8.55 -12.51 -22.36
N GLU A 91 8.65 -13.69 -21.76
CA GLU A 91 7.59 -14.25 -20.91
C GLU A 91 7.47 -13.45 -19.61
N ALA A 92 8.60 -13.06 -19.00
CA ALA A 92 8.60 -12.18 -17.84
C ALA A 92 7.95 -10.82 -18.14
N GLU A 93 8.28 -10.21 -19.29
CA GLU A 93 7.67 -8.96 -19.74
C GLU A 93 6.16 -9.10 -19.95
N GLU A 94 5.68 -10.25 -20.44
CA GLU A 94 4.25 -10.53 -20.59
C GLU A 94 3.55 -10.59 -19.23
N VAL A 95 4.09 -11.34 -18.26
CA VAL A 95 3.55 -11.45 -16.91
C VAL A 95 3.53 -10.09 -16.21
N ILE A 96 4.62 -9.34 -16.29
CA ILE A 96 4.74 -7.99 -15.73
C ILE A 96 3.70 -7.05 -16.36
N SER A 97 3.60 -7.06 -17.69
CA SER A 97 2.64 -6.21 -18.41
C SER A 97 1.20 -6.58 -18.10
N TYR A 98 0.90 -7.87 -17.91
CA TYR A 98 -0.42 -8.35 -17.50
C TYR A 98 -0.81 -7.75 -16.14
N HIS A 99 0.08 -7.81 -15.15
CA HIS A 99 -0.19 -7.23 -13.83
C HIS A 99 -0.28 -5.71 -13.87
N ALA A 100 0.61 -5.03 -14.60
CA ALA A 100 0.57 -3.57 -14.75
C ALA A 100 -0.76 -3.09 -15.36
N ARG A 101 -1.22 -3.74 -16.43
CA ARG A 101 -2.51 -3.44 -17.06
C ARG A 101 -3.68 -3.69 -16.12
N GLY A 102 -3.70 -4.83 -15.43
CA GLY A 102 -4.76 -5.12 -14.47
C GLY A 102 -4.84 -4.11 -13.32
N ILE A 103 -3.71 -3.59 -12.84
CA ILE A 103 -3.68 -2.49 -11.87
C ILE A 103 -4.22 -1.20 -12.50
N GLY A 104 -3.80 -0.89 -13.74
CA GLY A 104 -4.29 0.26 -14.50
C GLY A 104 -5.81 0.24 -14.68
N ASP A 105 -6.38 -0.90 -15.09
CA ASP A 105 -7.82 -1.07 -15.28
C ASP A 105 -8.60 -0.79 -13.98
N GLN A 106 -8.08 -1.24 -12.84
CA GLN A 106 -8.70 -1.02 -11.53
C GLN A 106 -8.58 0.42 -11.05
N LEU A 107 -7.48 1.10 -11.39
CA LEU A 107 -7.32 2.54 -11.15
C LEU A 107 -8.27 3.35 -12.03
N GLU A 108 -8.38 3.03 -13.31
CA GLU A 108 -9.32 3.68 -14.22
C GLU A 108 -10.76 3.53 -13.74
N GLU A 109 -11.16 2.33 -13.30
CA GLU A 109 -12.47 2.08 -12.73
C GLU A 109 -12.73 2.94 -11.48
N LEU A 110 -11.77 2.98 -10.55
CA LEU A 110 -11.85 3.83 -9.34
C LEU A 110 -12.03 5.31 -9.71
N ILE A 111 -11.18 5.85 -10.58
CA ILE A 111 -11.21 7.28 -10.92
C ILE A 111 -12.50 7.63 -11.65
N ARG A 112 -12.92 6.79 -12.60
CA ARG A 112 -14.15 7.01 -13.37
C ARG A 112 -15.39 7.03 -12.48
N ASP A 113 -15.49 6.07 -11.57
CA ASP A 113 -16.74 5.82 -10.84
C ASP A 113 -16.85 6.69 -9.57
N ASP A 114 -15.72 6.93 -8.88
CA ASP A 114 -15.71 7.64 -7.59
C ASP A 114 -15.17 9.08 -7.68
N PHE A 115 -14.47 9.46 -8.76
CA PHE A 115 -13.82 10.78 -8.92
C PHE A 115 -14.18 11.47 -10.25
N PRO A 116 -15.47 11.77 -10.51
CA PRO A 116 -15.94 12.25 -11.83
C PRO A 116 -15.33 13.58 -12.28
N VAL A 117 -14.88 14.43 -11.34
CA VAL A 117 -14.17 15.67 -11.67
C VAL A 117 -12.77 15.37 -12.21
N LEU A 118 -12.03 14.47 -11.55
CA LEU A 118 -10.70 14.04 -11.99
C LEU A 118 -10.78 13.28 -13.32
N TRP A 119 -11.78 12.42 -13.47
CA TRP A 119 -11.99 11.60 -14.67
C TRP A 119 -11.99 12.41 -15.97
N SER A 120 -12.51 13.64 -15.95
CA SER A 120 -12.59 14.48 -17.15
C SER A 120 -11.24 14.80 -17.82
N GLY A 121 -10.15 14.77 -17.05
CA GLY A 121 -8.79 15.06 -17.52
C GLY A 121 -7.79 13.92 -17.30
N PHE A 122 -8.25 12.78 -16.78
CA PHE A 122 -7.39 11.64 -16.47
C PHE A 122 -7.01 10.88 -17.74
N ASP A 123 -5.71 10.68 -17.95
CA ASP A 123 -5.16 9.80 -18.97
C ASP A 123 -4.29 8.73 -18.31
N ALA A 124 -4.81 7.50 -18.26
CA ALA A 124 -4.14 6.36 -17.64
C ALA A 124 -2.75 6.08 -18.22
N ARG A 125 -2.47 6.49 -19.47
CA ARG A 125 -1.17 6.30 -20.08
C ARG A 125 -0.10 7.22 -19.47
N THR A 126 -0.46 8.44 -19.10
CA THR A 126 0.49 9.46 -18.62
C THR A 126 0.43 9.67 -17.11
N ASP A 127 -0.74 9.44 -16.53
CA ASP A 127 -1.04 9.75 -15.14
C ASP A 127 -0.81 8.53 -14.24
N ILE A 128 -0.67 7.34 -14.81
CA ILE A 128 -0.27 6.13 -14.09
C ILE A 128 1.18 5.78 -14.42
N ARG A 129 1.97 5.58 -13.37
CA ARG A 129 3.35 5.10 -13.43
C ARG A 129 3.51 3.91 -12.52
N GLY A 130 4.56 3.13 -12.72
CA GLY A 130 4.80 1.99 -11.86
C GLY A 130 6.24 1.61 -11.69
N ARG A 131 6.50 0.93 -10.57
CA ARG A 131 7.80 0.37 -10.22
C ARG A 131 7.63 -1.08 -9.82
N PHE A 132 8.51 -1.93 -10.34
CA PHE A 132 8.59 -3.34 -9.98
C PHE A 132 9.81 -3.54 -9.11
N ILE A 133 9.59 -3.98 -7.87
CA ILE A 133 10.62 -4.12 -6.85
C ILE A 133 10.71 -5.59 -6.44
N GLY A 134 11.92 -6.12 -6.39
CA GLY A 134 12.23 -7.45 -5.85
C GLY A 134 13.03 -7.38 -4.56
N PRO A 135 13.24 -8.50 -3.87
CA PRO A 135 14.14 -8.54 -2.73
C PRO A 135 15.59 -8.26 -3.17
N GLY A 136 16.39 -7.76 -2.22
CA GLY A 136 17.84 -7.71 -2.34
C GLY A 136 18.46 -9.10 -2.49
N GLU A 137 19.74 -9.16 -2.86
CA GLU A 137 20.44 -10.44 -3.08
C GLU A 137 20.61 -11.22 -1.76
N SER A 138 20.85 -10.51 -0.67
CA SER A 138 20.97 -11.04 0.69
C SER A 138 19.83 -10.57 1.59
N TRP A 139 19.67 -11.22 2.74
CA TRP A 139 18.61 -10.90 3.70
C TRP A 139 18.63 -9.44 4.19
N ASP A 140 19.81 -8.87 4.39
CA ASP A 140 19.99 -7.50 4.87
C ASP A 140 20.11 -6.46 3.73
N ASP A 141 20.08 -6.92 2.47
CA ASP A 141 20.18 -6.02 1.33
C ASP A 141 18.85 -5.29 1.11
N PRO A 142 18.89 -4.01 0.72
CA PRO A 142 17.68 -3.28 0.40
C PRO A 142 16.96 -3.92 -0.80
N PRO A 143 15.63 -3.76 -0.90
CA PRO A 143 14.89 -4.14 -2.09
C PRO A 143 15.48 -3.46 -3.34
N ARG A 144 15.49 -4.19 -4.45
CA ARG A 144 16.06 -3.74 -5.73
C ARG A 144 14.99 -3.52 -6.76
N GLU A 145 15.20 -2.55 -7.64
CA GLU A 145 14.32 -2.33 -8.78
C GLU A 145 14.56 -3.39 -9.86
N ILE A 146 13.48 -4.01 -10.32
CA ILE A 146 13.44 -4.93 -11.45
C ILE A 146 13.23 -4.12 -12.74
N GLY A 147 12.34 -3.13 -12.68
CA GLY A 147 12.07 -2.23 -13.78
C GLY A 147 10.92 -1.27 -13.51
N THR A 148 10.61 -0.47 -14.51
CA THR A 148 9.64 0.62 -14.46
C THR A 148 8.52 0.42 -15.47
N TRP A 149 7.36 0.98 -15.16
CA TRP A 149 6.21 1.10 -16.05
C TRP A 149 5.92 2.56 -16.33
N LEU A 150 6.03 2.95 -17.60
CA LEU A 150 5.76 4.31 -18.05
C LEU A 150 5.14 4.29 -19.44
N GLU A 151 4.16 5.15 -19.70
CA GLU A 151 3.46 5.22 -20.99
C GLU A 151 2.94 3.86 -21.49
N ALA A 152 2.37 3.08 -20.58
CA ALA A 152 1.87 1.73 -20.84
C ALA A 152 2.93 0.73 -21.36
N LYS A 153 4.21 0.95 -21.00
CA LYS A 153 5.34 0.09 -21.38
C LYS A 153 6.22 -0.22 -20.19
N PHE A 154 6.67 -1.47 -20.13
CA PHE A 154 7.66 -1.91 -19.17
C PHE A 154 9.08 -1.68 -19.70
N SER A 155 9.99 -1.27 -18.82
CA SER A 155 11.43 -1.15 -19.08
C SER A 155 12.21 -1.79 -17.94
N TRP A 156 13.15 -2.66 -18.27
CA TRP A 156 14.05 -3.27 -17.29
C TRP A 156 15.03 -2.24 -16.73
N GLU A 157 15.33 -2.31 -15.44
CA GLU A 157 16.32 -1.44 -14.79
C GLU A 157 17.72 -1.63 -15.39
N ASN A 158 18.07 -2.88 -15.73
CA ASN A 158 19.36 -3.23 -16.33
C ASN A 158 19.24 -3.49 -17.85
N ALA A 159 18.62 -2.58 -18.60
CA ALA A 159 18.73 -2.56 -20.06
C ALA A 159 20.12 -2.07 -20.50
N ARG A 160 21.14 -2.91 -20.35
CA ARG A 160 22.45 -2.79 -21.03
C ARG A 160 22.75 -4.04 -21.84
#